data_AF-C7GII2-F1
#
_entry.id   AF-C7GII2-F1
#
_cell.length_a   1.000
_cell.length_b   1.000
_cell.length_c   1.000
_cell.angle_alpha   90.00
_cell.angle_beta   90.00
_cell.angle_gamma   90.00
#
_symmetry.space_group_name_H-M   'P 1'
#
loop_
_entity.id
_entity.type
_entity.pdbx_description
1 polymer ?
#
loop_
_entity_poly.entity_id
_entity_poly.type
_entity_poly.pdbx_seq_one_letter_code
_entity_poly.pdbx_strand_id
1 'polypeptide(L)' 'LLAGADNTKTESKTAQAQMLILELLADGKRMPSAELEKTVNERGISSRTMRTAKSRIGDRLVTEKDGTAWVCYLRN' A
#
# COMPACT_ATOMS: atom_id res chain seq x y z
N LEU A 1 -1.97 23.96 20.11
CA LEU A 1 -2.26 23.57 18.71
C LEU A 1 -0.96 23.02 18.10
N LEU A 2 -0.79 21.70 18.07
CA LEU A 2 0.41 21.03 17.52
C LEU A 2 0.08 20.11 16.33
N ALA A 3 -1.12 20.17 15.76
CA ALA A 3 -1.58 19.21 14.75
C ALA A 3 -1.03 19.42 13.31
N GLY A 4 -0.06 20.33 13.13
CA GLY A 4 0.38 20.76 11.79
C GLY A 4 1.55 19.98 11.21
N ALA A 5 2.49 19.49 12.02
CA ALA A 5 3.71 18.86 11.52
C ALA A 5 3.51 17.37 11.20
N ASP A 6 2.69 16.68 12.01
CA ASP A 6 2.47 15.24 11.90
C ASP A 6 1.68 14.89 10.65
N ASN A 7 0.67 15.70 10.30
CA ASN A 7 -0.20 15.49 9.15
C ASN A 7 0.58 15.59 7.83
N THR A 8 1.48 16.55 7.67
CA THR A 8 2.29 16.71 6.45
C THR A 8 3.24 15.52 6.24
N LYS A 9 3.85 15.02 7.33
CA LYS A 9 4.72 13.84 7.28
C LYS A 9 3.92 12.57 6.97
N THR A 10 2.74 12.42 7.57
CA THR A 10 1.84 11.29 7.29
C THR A 10 1.33 11.31 5.87
N GLU A 11 0.98 12.48 5.33
CA GLU A 11 0.56 12.63 3.94
C GLU A 11 1.69 12.27 2.96
N SER A 12 2.91 12.75 3.22
CA SER A 12 4.09 12.37 2.43
C SER A 12 4.37 10.86 2.47
N LYS A 13 4.30 10.23 3.64
CA LYS A 13 4.48 8.77 3.76
C LYS A 13 3.33 7.98 3.12
N THR A 14 2.12 8.53 3.12
CA THR A 14 0.98 7.93 2.41
C THR A 14 1.20 7.98 0.90
N ALA A 15 1.65 9.12 0.36
CA ALA A 15 1.97 9.24 -1.06
C ALA A 15 3.12 8.30 -1.48
N GLN A 16 4.18 8.20 -0.67
CA GLN A 16 5.27 7.23 -0.88
C GLN A 16 4.75 5.79 -0.89
N ALA A 17 3.86 5.44 0.04
CA ALA A 17 3.26 4.12 0.10
C ALA A 17 2.38 3.81 -1.12
N GLN A 18 1.61 4.79 -1.61
CA GLN A 18 0.82 4.63 -2.83
C GLN A 18 1.72 4.34 -4.03
N MET A 19 2.77 5.15 -4.23
CA MET A 19 3.73 4.96 -5.33
C MET A 19 4.40 3.60 -5.26
N LEU A 20 4.89 3.20 -4.09
CA LEU A 20 5.53 1.90 -3.90
C LEU A 20 4.59 0.73 -4.21
N ILE A 21 3.34 0.77 -3.73
CA ILE A 21 2.35 -0.28 -4.02
C ILE A 21 2.07 -0.36 -5.52
N LEU A 22 1.93 0.78 -6.20
CA LEU A 22 1.69 0.81 -7.64
C LEU A 22 2.89 0.25 -8.43
N GLU A 23 4.11 0.58 -8.03
CA GLU A 23 5.34 0.08 -8.65
C GLU A 23 5.51 -1.45 -8.47
N LEU A 24 5.29 -1.95 -7.25
CA LEU A 24 5.41 -3.38 -6.95
C LEU A 24 4.40 -4.26 -7.69
N LEU A 25 3.26 -3.68 -8.10
CA LEU A 25 2.15 -4.35 -8.77
C LEU A 25 1.98 -3.90 -10.23
N ALA A 26 2.95 -3.15 -10.77
CA ALA A 26 2.94 -2.71 -12.15
C ALA A 26 2.95 -3.91 -13.12
N ASP A 27 2.59 -3.66 -14.38
CA ASP A 27 2.63 -4.65 -15.46
C ASP A 27 1.84 -5.94 -15.17
N GLY A 28 0.76 -5.83 -14.39
CA GLY A 28 -0.09 -6.95 -14.03
C GLY A 28 0.49 -7.89 -12.97
N LYS A 29 1.59 -7.48 -12.30
CA LYS A 29 2.21 -8.28 -11.25
C LYS A 29 1.23 -8.52 -10.09
N ARG A 30 1.21 -9.77 -9.64
CA ARG A 30 0.46 -10.24 -8.47
C ARG A 30 1.46 -10.50 -7.34
N MET A 31 1.16 -10.04 -6.13
CA MET A 31 2.04 -10.19 -4.96
C MET A 31 1.26 -10.68 -3.75
N PRO A 32 1.77 -11.65 -2.96
CA PRO A 32 1.16 -12.02 -1.69
C PRO A 32 0.99 -10.81 -0.77
N SER A 33 -0.18 -10.64 -0.15
CA SER A 33 -0.46 -9.48 0.70
C SER A 33 0.49 -9.38 1.90
N ALA A 34 0.96 -10.50 2.42
CA ALA A 34 1.93 -10.53 3.52
C ALA A 34 3.31 -10.04 3.06
N GLU A 35 3.73 -10.38 1.84
CA GLU A 35 4.97 -9.89 1.24
C GLU A 35 4.86 -8.39 0.93
N LEU A 36 3.73 -7.95 0.38
CA LEU A 36 3.46 -6.53 0.14
C LEU A 36 3.55 -5.70 1.42
N GLU A 37 2.94 -6.18 2.52
CA GLU A 37 3.04 -5.50 3.82
C GLU A 37 4.48 -5.47 4.33
N LYS A 38 5.20 -6.59 4.22
CA LYS A 38 6.62 -6.65 4.60
C LYS A 38 7.46 -5.63 3.83
N THR A 39 7.37 -5.58 2.50
CA THR A 39 8.14 -4.65 1.67
C THR A 39 7.83 -3.19 1.99
N VAL A 40 6.56 -2.87 2.25
CA VAL A 40 6.16 -1.51 2.67
C VAL A 40 6.72 -1.17 4.05
N ASN A 41 6.67 -2.10 5.00
CA ASN A 41 7.22 -1.93 6.36
C ASN A 41 8.75 -1.73 6.34
N GLU A 42 9.47 -2.48 5.52
CA GLU A 42 10.93 -2.35 5.34
C GLU A 42 11.33 -0.96 4.80
N ARG A 43 10.44 -0.26 4.12
CA ARG A 43 10.61 1.15 3.67
C ARG A 43 10.21 2.18 4.75
N GLY A 44 9.94 1.73 5.98
CA GLY A 44 9.55 2.57 7.10
C GLY A 44 8.17 3.19 6.93
N ILE A 45 7.24 2.47 6.29
CA ILE A 45 5.82 2.83 6.18
C ILE A 45 5.04 1.88 7.09
N SER A 46 4.28 2.42 8.05
CA SER A 46 3.49 1.58 8.96
C SER A 46 2.26 0.99 8.28
N SER A 47 1.74 -0.13 8.81
CA SER A 47 0.48 -0.74 8.37
C SER A 47 -0.70 0.24 8.35
N ARG A 48 -0.74 1.23 9.26
CA ARG A 48 -1.79 2.28 9.23
C ARG A 48 -1.68 3.17 8.00
N THR A 49 -0.46 3.61 7.67
CA THR A 49 -0.20 4.41 6.46
C THR A 49 -0.45 3.59 5.21
N MET A 50 -0.03 2.32 5.20
CA MET A 50 -0.32 1.39 4.11
C MET A 50 -1.84 1.26 3.88
N ARG A 51 -2.64 1.08 4.94
CA ARG A 51 -4.10 1.00 4.81
C ARG A 51 -4.71 2.26 4.19
N THR A 52 -4.20 3.43 4.59
CA THR A 52 -4.63 4.71 4.01
C THR A 52 -4.22 4.80 2.53
N ALA A 53 -3.01 4.37 2.18
CA ALA A 53 -2.55 4.31 0.80
C ALA A 53 -3.40 3.35 -0.06
N LYS A 54 -3.69 2.14 0.43
CA LYS A 54 -4.61 1.19 -0.22
C LYS A 54 -5.97 1.83 -0.48
N SER A 55 -6.55 2.49 0.54
CA SER A 55 -7.83 3.18 0.41
C SER A 55 -7.81 4.30 -0.64
N ARG A 56 -6.68 5.01 -0.80
CA ARG A 56 -6.53 6.06 -1.83
C ARG A 56 -6.29 5.49 -3.23
N ILE A 57 -5.71 4.30 -3.37
CA ILE A 57 -5.65 3.59 -4.66
C ILE A 57 -7.05 3.12 -5.07
N GLY A 58 -7.89 2.77 -4.09
CA GLY A 58 -9.30 2.47 -4.30
C GLY A 58 -9.52 1.18 -5.08
N ASP A 59 -10.56 1.16 -5.90
CA ASP A 59 -11.04 -0.03 -6.63
C ASP A 59 -10.03 -0.64 -7.61
N ARG A 60 -8.98 0.12 -7.95
CA ARG A 60 -7.89 -0.36 -8.80
C ARG A 60 -7.02 -1.39 -8.09
N LEU A 61 -6.90 -1.34 -6.76
CA LEU A 61 -6.16 -2.33 -5.98
C LEU A 61 -7.10 -3.44 -5.54
N VAL A 62 -6.91 -4.63 -6.10
CA VAL A 62 -7.66 -5.83 -5.72
C VAL A 62 -6.85 -6.64 -4.72
N THR A 63 -7.50 -7.17 -3.70
CA THR A 63 -6.95 -8.20 -2.81
C THR A 63 -7.91 -9.37 -2.81
N GLU A 64 -7.50 -10.52 -3.33
CA GLU A 64 -8.35 -11.70 -3.41
C GLU A 64 -7.64 -12.94 -2.86
N LYS A 65 -8.43 -13.96 -2.56
CA LYS A 65 -7.92 -15.23 -2.07
C LYS A 65 -7.49 -16.09 -3.25
N ASP A 66 -6.22 -16.49 -3.26
CA ASP A 66 -5.61 -17.39 -4.24
C ASP A 66 -5.10 -18.63 -3.51
N GLY A 67 -5.88 -19.72 -3.58
CA GLY A 67 -5.66 -20.92 -2.78
C GLY A 67 -5.72 -20.66 -1.28
N THR A 68 -4.59 -20.80 -0.59
CA THR A 68 -4.45 -20.55 0.85
C THR A 68 -3.93 -19.16 1.19
N ALA A 69 -3.50 -18.38 0.18
CA ALA A 69 -2.91 -17.05 0.37
C ALA A 69 -3.87 -15.94 -0.07
N TRP A 70 -3.63 -14.73 0.43
CA TRP A 70 -4.22 -13.50 -0.10
C TRP A 70 -3.22 -12.83 -1.02
N VAL A 71 -3.66 -12.43 -2.21
CA VAL A 71 -2.82 -11.84 -3.25
C VAL A 71 -3.38 -10.48 -3.65
N CYS A 72 -2.49 -9.50 -3.80
CA CYS A 72 -2.77 -8.15 -4.24
C CYS A 72 -2.33 -7.96 -5.70
N TYR A 73 -3.13 -7.25 -6.50
CA TYR A 73 -2.77 -6.84 -7.86
C TYR A 73 -3.56 -5.62 -8.30
N LEU A 74 -3.11 -4.97 -9.38
CA LEU A 74 -3.85 -3.88 -9.99
C LEU A 74 -4.80 -4.42 -11.07
N ARG A 75 -6.07 -4.05 -10.96
CA ARG A 75 -7.06 -4.25 -12.02
C ARG A 75 -6.91 -3.12 -13.06
N ASN A 76 -7.01 -3.47 -14.34
CA ASN A 76 -7.11 -2.51 -15.44
C ASN A 76 -8.50 -1.86 -15.48
#